data_AF-X1A1L0-F1
#
_entry.id   AF-X1A1L0-F1
#
_cell.length_a   1.000
_cell.length_b   1.000
_cell.length_c   1.000
_cell.angle_alpha   90.00
_cell.angle_beta   90.00
_cell.angle_gamma   90.00
#
_symmetry.space_group_name_H-M   'P 1'
#
loop_
_entity.id
_entity.type
_entity.pdbx_description
1 polymer ?
#
loop_
_entity_poly.entity_id
_entity_poly.type
_entity_poly.pdbx_seq_one_letter_code
_entity_poly.pdbx_strand_id
1 'polypeptide(L)'
;FESYKSCNLKEFIMIGDMPSDIQAGRDAGVWTIGVASGVSKKEILAEFEPDLLIDSLDDLKRLIENKNLTNSNSKNSIKIKS
;
A
#
# COMPACT_ATOMS: atom_id res chain seq x y z
N PHE A 1 -32.03 -5.86 -8.18
CA PHE A 1 -30.93 -5.31 -7.37
C PHE A 1 -29.89 -6.40 -7.24
N GLU A 2 -28.75 -6.23 -7.90
CA GLU A 2 -27.63 -7.16 -7.79
C GLU A 2 -26.96 -6.92 -6.43
N SER A 3 -26.90 -7.95 -5.59
CA SER A 3 -26.19 -7.87 -4.32
C SER A 3 -24.70 -8.01 -4.58
N TYR A 4 -23.91 -7.02 -4.20
CA TYR A 4 -22.45 -7.14 -4.24
C TYR A 4 -21.99 -8.28 -3.33
N LYS A 5 -20.95 -9.00 -3.76
CA LYS A 5 -20.33 -10.06 -2.97
C LYS A 5 -19.70 -9.45 -1.71
N SER A 6 -19.92 -10.07 -0.55
CA SER A 6 -19.23 -9.68 0.68
C SER A 6 -17.72 -9.81 0.49
N CYS A 7 -16.97 -8.82 0.97
CA CYS A 7 -15.51 -8.79 0.90
C CYS A 7 -14.90 -8.49 2.27
N ASN A 8 -13.63 -8.83 2.44
CA ASN A 8 -12.86 -8.49 3.65
C ASN A 8 -12.07 -7.21 3.38
N LEU A 9 -12.37 -6.13 4.11
CA LEU A 9 -11.74 -4.82 3.90
C LEU A 9 -10.21 -4.86 4.06
N LYS A 10 -9.66 -5.82 4.80
CA LYS A 10 -8.20 -6.02 4.95
C LYS A 10 -7.51 -6.48 3.67
N GLU A 11 -8.26 -6.88 2.64
CA GLU A 11 -7.73 -7.24 1.32
C GLU A 11 -7.64 -6.05 0.37
N PHE A 12 -8.04 -4.86 0.81
CA PHE A 12 -8.12 -3.65 0.00
C PHE A 12 -7.20 -2.55 0.53
N ILE A 13 -6.70 -1.74 -0.39
CA ILE A 13 -5.87 -0.57 -0.12
C ILE A 13 -6.34 0.55 -1.06
N MET A 14 -6.51 1.75 -0.51
CA MET A 14 -6.75 2.98 -1.26
C MET A 14 -5.43 3.69 -1.50
N ILE A 15 -5.14 4.06 -2.76
CA ILE A 15 -3.89 4.71 -3.16
C ILE A 15 -4.26 5.96 -3.96
N GLY A 16 -3.72 7.11 -3.58
CA GLY A 16 -4.01 8.36 -4.27
C GLY A 16 -3.08 9.52 -3.88
N ASP A 17 -3.17 10.59 -4.64
CA ASP A 17 -2.35 11.80 -4.53
C ASP A 17 -3.14 13.03 -4.04
N MET A 18 -4.40 12.84 -3.64
CA MET A 18 -5.25 13.86 -3.06
C MET A 18 -5.67 13.50 -1.62
N PRO A 19 -5.87 14.50 -0.74
CA PRO A 19 -6.45 14.28 0.58
C PRO A 19 -7.77 13.51 0.59
N SER A 20 -8.60 13.71 -0.44
CA SER A 20 -9.86 13.00 -0.61
C SER A 20 -9.69 11.50 -0.73
N ASP A 21 -8.57 11.03 -1.31
CA ASP A 21 -8.31 9.60 -1.46
C ASP A 21 -8.02 8.97 -0.09
N ILE A 22 -7.22 9.66 0.72
CA ILE A 22 -6.88 9.23 2.09
C ILE A 22 -8.14 9.25 2.95
N GLN A 23 -8.92 10.33 2.93
CA GLN A 23 -10.16 10.44 3.70
C GLN A 23 -11.16 9.34 3.31
N ALA A 24 -11.37 9.12 2.01
CA ALA A 24 -12.29 8.10 1.52
C ALA A 24 -11.86 6.68 1.94
N GLY A 25 -10.56 6.37 1.88
CA GLY A 25 -10.04 5.08 2.31
C GLY A 25 -10.20 4.86 3.82
N ARG A 26 -9.92 5.89 4.64
CA ARG A 26 -10.13 5.84 6.09
C ARG A 26 -11.60 5.65 6.45
N ASP A 27 -12.51 6.40 5.81
CA ASP A 27 -13.96 6.28 6.02
C ASP A 27 -14.49 4.91 5.59
N ALA A 28 -13.91 4.32 4.54
CA ALA A 28 -14.20 2.97 4.09
C ALA A 28 -13.57 1.88 4.98
N GLY A 29 -12.70 2.24 5.93
CA GLY A 29 -12.02 1.31 6.82
C GLY A 29 -10.95 0.45 6.12
N VAL A 30 -10.38 0.93 5.02
CA VAL A 30 -9.29 0.27 4.28
C VAL A 30 -7.95 0.97 4.54
N TRP A 31 -6.87 0.27 4.26
CA TRP A 31 -5.52 0.84 4.36
C TRP A 31 -5.31 1.94 3.30
N THR A 32 -4.53 2.97 3.62
CA THR A 32 -4.36 4.15 2.77
C THR A 32 -2.90 4.45 2.46
N ILE A 33 -2.62 4.76 1.20
CA ILE A 33 -1.29 5.17 0.73
C ILE A 33 -1.38 6.51 0.02
N GLY A 34 -0.76 7.54 0.60
CA GLY A 34 -0.57 8.84 -0.04
C GLY A 34 0.66 8.83 -0.95
N VAL A 35 0.52 9.33 -2.18
CA VAL A 35 1.61 9.39 -3.17
C VAL A 35 1.98 10.84 -3.48
N ALA A 36 3.12 11.29 -2.96
CA ALA A 36 3.56 12.68 -3.03
C ALA A 36 4.26 13.08 -4.36
N SER A 37 3.97 12.37 -5.46
CA SER A 37 4.42 12.72 -6.81
C SER A 37 3.33 13.38 -7.68
N GLY A 38 2.12 13.53 -7.14
CA GLY A 38 0.95 14.01 -7.88
C GLY A 38 0.57 15.46 -7.60
N VAL A 39 -0.73 15.73 -7.47
CA VAL A 39 -1.32 17.08 -7.37
C VAL A 39 -1.05 17.74 -6.02
N SER A 40 -1.15 16.98 -4.92
CA SER A 40 -1.04 17.54 -3.58
C SER A 40 0.40 17.52 -3.08
N LYS A 41 0.75 18.55 -2.29
CA LYS A 41 2.04 18.57 -1.59
C LYS A 41 2.10 17.50 -0.52
N LYS A 42 3.30 16.96 -0.27
CA LYS A 42 3.55 15.92 0.73
C LYS A 42 3.08 16.32 2.13
N GLU A 43 3.26 17.58 2.51
CA GLU A 43 2.89 18.09 3.82
C GLU A 43 1.37 18.05 4.00
N ILE A 44 0.61 18.42 2.97
CA ILE A 44 -0.86 18.37 2.98
C ILE A 44 -1.31 16.92 3.09
N LEU A 45 -0.72 15.98 2.36
CA LEU A 45 -1.07 14.57 2.46
C LEU A 45 -0.79 14.01 3.86
N ALA A 46 0.29 14.44 4.51
CA ALA A 46 0.64 13.99 5.86
C ALA A 46 -0.39 14.41 6.92
N GLU A 47 -1.03 15.57 6.77
CA GLU A 47 -2.08 16.06 7.68
C GLU A 47 -3.30 15.14 7.74
N PHE A 48 -3.54 14.34 6.68
CA PHE A 48 -4.66 13.40 6.60
C PHE A 48 -4.30 12.01 7.15
N GLU A 49 -3.08 11.85 7.70
CA GLU A 49 -2.55 10.65 8.34
C GLU A 49 -2.79 9.35 7.54
N PRO A 50 -2.24 9.24 6.31
CA PRO A 50 -2.29 7.98 5.59
C PRO A 50 -1.47 6.91 6.34
N ASP A 51 -1.83 5.64 6.19
CA ASP A 51 -1.07 4.54 6.79
C ASP A 51 0.36 4.45 6.23
N LEU A 52 0.54 4.88 4.99
CA LEU A 52 1.83 5.01 4.35
C LEU A 52 1.87 6.28 3.46
N LEU A 53 2.96 7.03 3.55
CA LEU A 53 3.23 8.16 2.66
C LEU A 53 4.51 7.89 1.88
N ILE A 54 4.41 7.81 0.55
CA ILE A 54 5.54 7.55 -0.35
C ILE A 54 5.77 8.74 -1.28
N ASP A 55 6.99 8.87 -1.78
CA ASP A 55 7.35 9.96 -2.69
C ASP A 55 6.88 9.70 -4.12
N SER A 56 6.82 8.43 -4.53
CA SER A 56 6.42 8.02 -5.88
C SER A 56 5.90 6.58 -5.93
N LEU A 57 5.23 6.21 -7.03
CA LEU A 57 4.84 4.81 -7.26
C LEU A 57 6.04 3.85 -7.40
N ASP A 58 7.23 4.35 -7.74
CA ASP A 58 8.44 3.53 -7.77
C ASP A 58 8.81 3.03 -6.37
N ASP A 59 8.54 3.81 -5.32
CA ASP A 59 8.74 3.38 -3.94
C ASP A 59 7.81 2.21 -3.58
N LEU A 60 6.54 2.29 -4.01
CA LEU A 60 5.58 1.20 -3.81
C LEU A 60 6.04 -0.08 -4.53
N LYS A 61 6.51 0.05 -5.77
CA LYS A 61 7.05 -1.08 -6.53
C LYS A 61 8.23 -1.73 -5.80
N ARG A 62 9.19 -0.93 -5.32
CA ARG A 62 10.35 -1.41 -4.54
C ARG A 62 9.91 -2.14 -3.27
N LEU A 63 8.92 -1.62 -2.54
CA LEU A 63 8.40 -2.27 -1.33
C LEU A 63 7.80 -3.66 -1.62
N ILE A 64 7.03 -3.78 -2.71
CA ILE A 64 6.43 -5.04 -3.13
C ILE A 64 7.51 -6.04 -3.57
N GLU A 65 8.48 -5.60 -4.38
CA GLU A 65 9.57 -6.46 -4.85
C GLU A 65 10.47 -6.95 -3.70
N ASN A 66 10.82 -6.09 -2.74
CA ASN A 66 11.60 -6.45 -1.56
C ASN A 66 10.90 -7.50 -0.68
N LYS A 67 9.57 -7.42 -0.56
CA LYS A 67 8.78 -8.45 0.15
C LYS A 67 8.86 -9.81 -0.56
N ASN A 68 8.89 -9.82 -1.89
CA ASN A 68 9.01 -11.07 -2.66
C ASN A 68 10.41 -11.69 -2.52
N LEU A 69 11.46 -10.88 -2.46
CA LEU A 69 12.85 -11.35 -2.25
C LEU A 69 13.04 -11.95 -0.85
N THR A 70 12.50 -11.31 0.18
CA THR A 70 12.57 -11.81 1.57
C THR A 70 11.77 -13.10 1.78
N ASN A 71 10.62 -13.25 1.13
CA ASN A 71 9.84 -14.49 1.15
C ASN A 71 10.49 -15.65 0.36
N SER A 72 11.38 -15.35 -0.60
CA SER A 72 12.06 -16.36 -1.42
C SER A 72 13.30 -16.95 -0.74
N ASN A 73 13.99 -16.16 0.11
CA ASN A 73 15.21 -16.61 0.80
C ASN A 73 14.97 -17.50 2.03
N SER A 74 13.71 -17.72 2.45
CA SER A 74 13.39 -18.66 3.53
C SER A 74 13.17 -20.12 3.06
N LYS A 75 13.14 -20.41 1.75
CA LYS A 75 12.85 -21.76 1.23
C LYS A 75 14.04 -22.53 0.63
N ASN A 76 15.19 -21.90 0.43
CA ASN A 76 16.40 -22.59 -0.01
C ASN A 76 17.36 -22.76 1.15
N SER A 77 17.06 -23.72 2.04
CA SER A 77 18.10 -24.36 2.84
C SER A 77 19.10 -25.00 1.88
N ILE A 78 20.23 -24.35 1.68
CA ILE A 78 21.38 -24.89 0.96
C ILE A 78 21.80 -26.15 1.72
N LYS A 79 21.44 -27.34 1.20
CA LYS A 79 22.06 -28.59 1.63
C LYS A 79 23.51 -28.55 1.17
N ILE A 80 24.40 -28.10 2.05
CA ILE A 80 25.83 -28.40 1.92
C ILE A 80 25.94 -29.91 2.13
N LYS A 81 26.07 -30.67 1.04
CA LYS A 81 26.45 -32.08 1.12
C LYS A 81 27.92 -32.13 1.53
N SER A 82 28.17 -32.90 2.59
CA SER A 82 29.48 -33.33 3.07
C SER A 82 30.29 -34.07 2.01
#